data_AF-A0A1G6SFZ1-F1
#
_entry.id   AF-A0A1G6SFZ1-F1
#
_cell.length_a   1.000
_cell.length_b   1.000
_cell.length_c   1.000
_cell.angle_alpha   90.00
_cell.angle_beta   90.00
_cell.angle_gamma   90.00
#
_symmetry.space_group_name_H-M   'P 1'
#
loop_
_entity.id
_entity.type
_entity.pdbx_description
1 polymer ?
#
loop_
_entity_poly.entity_id
_entity_poly.type
_entity_poly.pdbx_seq_one_letter_code
_entity_poly.pdbx_strand_id
1 'polypeptide(L)'
;MKSRVVGAVLISLVLLTVAVLIVAVAVGLGGSGLVSGFHLMLMIVVALLVALGGRLTRGRVPASGWPAAMDRPRPGRKASITLLPFRDGLDGVSSAFAASRLARCFEAAADEGEAEAALAELLGPGPRVWLEFDPAIRNWTRFRRHGTDLARVGAPIPETPLGFALALASGDGFRRAEVLQHPGVSEHPVLYPLVLLRAVDHVPQIRALATALLPRLIAASDHETFAAMLTVACRLQHRAHAAPTLDLILAALGESADDDLLAILARSDGRSARWAGQALMSERRLPVRQLSAIATGRFDDQLQERCAETLAEQALSQRNPEPLRPLLPARSARVRTSALTGLIRLDQFEGIGDFLTDRSAAVRATAQWGLRRAGQDPAARYRELLHLPLLSPKPVIQGLGECGQRADAGLVVPFVEDPRSQTRAAAVSALRRLGAELDLLWLLFDPAPSVTRVVAVYLAESQALPPVETLRELVQGSQPRHVRRAAATLLREHGIWHRIWVGLALYDDPDTKLSLEGLSGLDYMCRYQVASITAPIDDQLRGELQAFVRSRSNRLHLDTRQTLRWLIDTARPTAAS
;
A
#
# COMPACT_ATOMS: atom_id res chain seq x y z
N MET A 1 -44.19 27.36 -17.28
CA MET A 1 -42.90 27.29 -16.54
C MET A 1 -41.74 28.05 -17.18
N LYS A 2 -41.72 28.38 -18.48
CA LYS A 2 -40.61 29.14 -19.10
C LYS A 2 -40.59 30.66 -18.80
N SER A 3 -41.70 31.31 -18.44
CA SER A 3 -41.71 32.77 -18.17
C SER A 3 -41.24 33.17 -16.76
N ARG A 4 -41.36 32.29 -15.75
CA ARG A 4 -40.90 32.57 -14.38
C ARG A 4 -39.38 32.47 -14.22
N VAL A 5 -38.72 31.69 -15.07
CA VAL A 5 -37.25 31.52 -15.05
C VAL A 5 -36.54 32.74 -15.65
N VAL A 6 -37.11 33.36 -16.68
CA VAL A 6 -36.53 34.56 -17.32
C VAL A 6 -36.61 35.79 -16.41
N GLY A 7 -37.69 35.94 -15.64
CA GLY A 7 -37.83 37.05 -14.68
C GLY A 7 -36.81 37.00 -13.52
N ALA A 8 -36.49 35.80 -13.02
CA ALA A 8 -35.51 35.62 -11.94
C ALA A 8 -34.07 35.96 -12.38
N VAL A 9 -33.74 35.68 -13.64
CA VAL A 9 -32.42 36.00 -14.22
C VAL A 9 -32.25 37.51 -14.41
N LEU A 10 -33.31 38.21 -14.85
CA LEU A 10 -33.25 39.66 -15.06
C LEU A 10 -33.09 40.44 -13.73
N ILE A 11 -33.79 40.02 -12.68
CA ILE A 11 -33.70 40.64 -11.35
C ILE A 11 -32.30 40.45 -10.74
N SER A 12 -31.71 39.26 -10.93
CA SER A 12 -30.35 38.96 -10.45
C SER A 12 -29.29 39.80 -11.15
N LEU A 13 -29.47 40.10 -12.44
CA LEU A 13 -28.55 40.93 -13.20
C LEU A 13 -28.60 42.39 -12.74
N VAL A 14 -29.80 42.93 -12.47
CA VAL A 14 -29.99 44.31 -12.00
C VAL A 14 -29.40 44.52 -10.61
N LEU A 15 -29.58 43.56 -9.69
CA LEU A 15 -29.03 43.64 -8.34
C LEU A 15 -27.49 43.60 -8.34
N LEU A 16 -26.88 42.84 -9.26
CA LEU A 16 -25.43 42.79 -9.40
C LEU A 16 -24.86 44.14 -9.87
N THR A 17 -25.52 44.80 -10.83
CA THR A 17 -25.09 46.11 -11.33
C THR A 17 -25.19 47.20 -10.27
N VAL A 18 -26.24 47.18 -9.46
CA VAL A 18 -26.43 48.13 -8.34
C VAL A 18 -25.38 47.91 -7.25
N ALA A 19 -25.04 46.66 -6.91
CA ALA A 19 -24.00 46.36 -5.93
C ALA A 19 -22.61 46.87 -6.36
N VAL A 20 -22.26 46.74 -7.64
CA VAL A 20 -21.00 47.25 -8.19
C VAL A 20 -20.95 48.78 -8.13
N LEU A 21 -22.06 49.46 -8.40
CA LEU A 21 -22.14 50.91 -8.34
C LEU A 21 -22.01 51.44 -6.89
N ILE A 22 -22.62 50.75 -5.92
CA ILE A 22 -22.51 51.12 -4.50
C ILE A 22 -21.08 50.96 -3.99
N VAL A 23 -20.37 49.90 -4.40
CA VAL A 23 -18.97 49.69 -4.02
C VAL A 23 -18.06 50.76 -4.65
N ALA A 24 -18.32 51.17 -5.89
CA ALA A 24 -17.56 52.24 -6.55
C ALA A 24 -17.74 53.61 -5.85
N VAL A 25 -18.95 53.89 -5.34
CA VAL A 25 -19.25 55.13 -4.60
C VAL A 25 -18.72 55.08 -3.16
N ALA A 26 -18.85 53.94 -2.48
CA ALA A 26 -18.41 53.78 -1.08
C ALA A 26 -16.88 53.83 -0.91
N VAL A 27 -16.12 53.51 -1.96
CA VAL A 27 -14.65 53.49 -1.93
C VAL A 27 -14.04 54.87 -2.22
N GLY A 28 -14.86 55.92 -2.44
CA GLY A 28 -14.38 57.30 -2.39
C GLY A 28 -13.22 57.60 -3.34
N LEU A 29 -13.28 57.12 -4.58
CA LEU A 29 -12.25 57.38 -5.59
C LEU A 29 -12.47 58.76 -6.24
N GLY A 30 -12.25 59.78 -5.43
CA GLY A 30 -12.16 61.17 -5.82
C GLY A 30 -10.87 61.78 -5.28
N GLY A 31 -9.75 61.56 -5.98
CA GLY A 31 -8.58 62.43 -5.92
C GLY A 31 -7.59 62.21 -4.78
N SER A 32 -6.60 61.36 -5.01
CA SER A 32 -5.16 61.65 -4.85
C SER A 32 -4.36 60.36 -5.03
N GLY A 33 -3.23 60.47 -5.73
CA GLY A 33 -2.47 59.33 -6.24
C GLY A 33 -1.86 58.39 -5.19
N LEU A 34 -1.37 57.26 -5.70
CA LEU A 34 -0.57 56.21 -5.04
C LEU A 34 -1.32 55.13 -4.24
N VAL A 35 -2.22 54.40 -4.90
CA VAL A 35 -2.17 52.91 -4.97
C VAL A 35 -2.82 52.52 -6.30
N SER A 36 -2.11 51.83 -7.20
CA SER A 36 -2.73 51.41 -8.47
C SER A 36 -3.80 50.36 -8.16
N GLY A 37 -5.00 50.52 -8.73
CA GLY A 37 -6.13 49.58 -8.55
C GLY A 37 -5.79 48.12 -8.88
N PHE A 38 -4.66 47.88 -9.55
CA PHE A 38 -4.10 46.56 -9.80
C PHE A 38 -3.64 45.84 -8.52
N HIS A 39 -3.12 46.56 -7.51
CA HIS A 39 -2.68 45.93 -6.26
C HIS A 39 -3.86 45.52 -5.37
N LEU A 40 -4.92 46.35 -5.34
CA LEU A 40 -6.15 46.00 -4.63
C LEU A 40 -6.90 44.87 -5.36
N MET A 41 -6.94 44.87 -6.69
CA MET A 41 -7.52 43.79 -7.48
C MET A 41 -6.72 42.49 -7.35
N LEU A 42 -5.37 42.53 -7.32
CA LEU A 42 -4.53 41.36 -7.10
C LEU A 42 -4.69 40.80 -5.68
N MET A 43 -4.78 41.67 -4.66
CA MET A 43 -5.05 41.26 -3.27
C MET A 43 -6.46 40.67 -3.10
N ILE A 44 -7.47 41.19 -3.79
CA ILE A 44 -8.83 40.66 -3.78
C ILE A 44 -8.92 39.35 -4.58
N VAL A 45 -8.22 39.21 -5.71
CA VAL A 45 -8.15 37.95 -6.49
C VAL A 45 -7.37 36.87 -5.76
N VAL A 46 -6.28 37.21 -5.06
CA VAL A 46 -5.53 36.27 -4.22
C VAL A 46 -6.34 35.89 -2.97
N ALA A 47 -7.04 36.82 -2.34
CA ALA A 47 -7.95 36.53 -1.23
C ALA A 47 -9.16 35.68 -1.66
N LEU A 48 -9.72 35.92 -2.86
CA LEU A 48 -10.78 35.09 -3.45
C LEU A 48 -10.29 33.73 -3.90
N LEU A 49 -9.07 33.59 -4.43
CA LEU A 49 -8.49 32.29 -4.81
C LEU A 49 -8.12 31.44 -3.59
N VAL A 50 -7.70 32.09 -2.49
CA VAL A 50 -7.43 31.41 -1.21
C VAL A 50 -8.74 31.08 -0.47
N ALA A 51 -9.79 31.90 -0.59
CA ALA A 51 -11.10 31.64 0.00
C ALA A 51 -11.97 30.66 -0.82
N LEU A 52 -11.90 30.65 -2.16
CA LEU A 52 -12.56 29.63 -3.00
C LEU A 52 -11.77 28.31 -3.09
N GLY A 53 -10.47 28.33 -2.79
CA GLY A 53 -9.65 27.12 -2.68
C GLY A 53 -10.00 26.24 -1.47
N GLY A 54 -10.83 26.73 -0.55
CA GLY A 54 -11.18 26.03 0.67
C GLY A 54 -12.63 26.21 1.08
N ARG A 55 -13.47 25.22 0.70
CA ARG A 55 -14.83 24.91 1.21
C ARG A 55 -16.00 25.52 0.41
N LEU A 56 -16.58 24.74 -0.51
CA LEU A 56 -17.80 23.94 -0.26
C LEU A 56 -18.29 23.30 -1.58
N THR A 57 -18.61 22.01 -1.48
CA THR A 57 -19.53 21.26 -2.33
C THR A 57 -19.32 21.34 -3.85
N ARG A 58 -18.50 20.43 -4.40
CA ARG A 58 -18.85 19.84 -5.71
C ARG A 58 -20.20 19.14 -5.53
N GLY A 59 -21.27 19.86 -5.85
CA GLY A 59 -22.53 19.24 -6.22
C GLY A 59 -22.21 18.27 -7.35
N ARG A 60 -22.51 17.00 -7.13
CA ARG A 60 -22.55 16.03 -8.22
C ARG A 60 -23.54 16.57 -9.24
N VAL A 61 -23.10 16.71 -10.48
CA VAL A 61 -24.02 16.48 -11.59
C VAL A 61 -24.43 15.01 -11.44
N PRO A 62 -25.70 14.68 -11.16
CA PRO A 62 -26.10 13.28 -11.16
C PRO A 62 -25.90 12.79 -12.58
N ALA A 63 -24.96 11.86 -12.75
CA ALA A 63 -24.88 11.09 -13.97
C ALA A 63 -26.16 10.23 -14.00
N SER A 64 -27.13 10.65 -14.80
CA SER A 64 -28.28 9.82 -15.15
C SER A 64 -27.73 8.48 -15.68
N GLY A 65 -28.06 7.38 -15.01
CA GLY A 65 -27.57 6.03 -15.34
C GLY A 65 -26.52 5.44 -14.39
N TRP A 66 -26.21 6.10 -13.26
CA TRP A 66 -25.31 5.56 -12.23
C TRP A 66 -26.08 4.87 -11.08
N PRO A 67 -25.71 3.66 -10.63
CA PRO A 67 -26.27 3.07 -9.42
C PRO A 67 -25.90 3.89 -8.17
N ALA A 68 -26.89 4.20 -7.33
CA ALA A 68 -26.70 4.93 -6.06
C ALA A 68 -25.72 4.23 -5.08
N ALA A 69 -25.46 2.93 -5.28
CA ALA A 69 -24.57 2.11 -4.46
C ALA A 69 -23.07 2.47 -4.52
N MET A 70 -22.64 3.27 -5.50
CA MET A 70 -21.23 3.66 -5.72
C MET A 70 -20.78 4.88 -4.89
N ASP A 71 -21.66 5.39 -4.05
CA ASP A 71 -21.43 6.56 -3.21
C ASP A 71 -20.82 6.16 -1.86
N ARG A 72 -19.60 5.61 -1.86
CA ARG A 72 -18.99 5.08 -0.62
C ARG A 72 -18.70 6.22 0.38
N PRO A 73 -19.22 6.17 1.63
CA PRO A 73 -18.78 7.07 2.69
C PRO A 73 -17.31 6.84 3.03
N ARG A 74 -16.64 7.88 3.55
CA ARG A 74 -15.22 7.84 3.92
C ARG A 74 -15.04 6.84 5.07
N PRO A 75 -14.26 5.74 4.94
CA PRO A 75 -13.78 5.04 6.13
C PRO A 75 -12.84 5.98 6.89
N GLY A 76 -13.04 6.08 8.20
CA GLY A 76 -12.20 6.87 9.10
C GLY A 76 -10.74 6.43 9.00
N ARG A 77 -9.81 7.39 8.97
CA ARG A 77 -8.37 7.16 8.98
C ARG A 77 -7.92 6.47 10.27
N LYS A 78 -7.62 5.16 10.21
CA LYS A 78 -6.58 4.39 10.94
C LYS A 78 -6.41 3.08 10.13
N ALA A 79 -5.26 2.47 9.85
CA ALA A 79 -3.87 2.60 10.27
C ALA A 79 -2.96 2.25 9.08
N SER A 80 -1.70 2.66 9.17
CA SER A 80 -0.60 2.35 8.24
C SER A 80 -0.41 0.84 8.04
N ILE A 81 -0.66 0.37 6.82
CA ILE A 81 -0.24 -0.96 6.35
C ILE A 81 1.25 -0.89 6.04
N THR A 82 2.06 -1.41 6.95
CA THR A 82 3.45 -1.73 6.67
C THR A 82 3.46 -3.02 5.84
N LEU A 83 3.88 -2.91 4.59
CA LEU A 83 4.25 -4.05 3.74
C LEU A 83 5.44 -4.77 4.39
N LEU A 84 5.17 -5.89 5.06
CA LEU A 84 6.17 -6.90 5.42
C LEU A 84 6.04 -8.05 4.41
N PRO A 85 7.17 -8.60 3.92
CA PRO A 85 7.13 -9.76 3.04
C PRO A 85 6.73 -10.99 3.85
N PHE A 86 5.78 -11.73 3.29
CA PHE A 86 5.60 -13.18 3.40
C PHE A 86 6.23 -13.86 4.64
N ARG A 87 5.48 -13.90 5.74
CA ARG A 87 5.56 -14.94 6.77
C ARG A 87 4.13 -15.26 7.21
N ASP A 88 3.54 -16.27 6.56
CA ASP A 88 2.47 -17.06 7.16
C ASP A 88 3.09 -17.84 8.33
N GLY A 89 2.85 -17.37 9.54
CA GLY A 89 3.34 -17.97 10.75
C GLY A 89 2.55 -17.43 11.93
N LEU A 90 1.36 -17.99 12.14
CA LEU A 90 0.61 -18.09 13.41
C LEU A 90 0.66 -16.91 14.41
N ASP A 91 0.86 -15.68 13.96
CA ASP A 91 0.70 -14.49 14.78
C ASP A 91 -0.69 -13.91 14.53
N GLY A 92 -1.63 -14.37 15.37
CA GLY A 92 -3.01 -13.87 15.42
C GLY A 92 -4.03 -14.91 15.00
N VAL A 93 -4.36 -15.85 15.90
CA VAL A 93 -5.73 -16.38 15.91
C VAL A 93 -6.62 -15.17 16.15
N SER A 94 -7.25 -14.69 15.09
CA SER A 94 -8.25 -13.63 15.13
C SER A 94 -9.20 -13.91 16.31
N SER A 95 -9.37 -12.94 17.21
CA SER A 95 -10.29 -13.03 18.37
C SER A 95 -11.72 -13.46 18.01
N ALA A 96 -12.07 -13.48 16.72
CA ALA A 96 -13.33 -13.95 16.15
C ALA A 96 -13.60 -15.45 16.33
N PHE A 97 -12.58 -16.30 16.53
CA PHE A 97 -12.75 -17.77 16.65
C PHE A 97 -12.14 -18.34 17.93
N ALA A 98 -12.39 -17.66 19.05
CA ALA A 98 -12.15 -18.22 20.38
C ALA A 98 -12.96 -19.51 20.57
N ALA A 99 -12.42 -20.44 21.36
CA ALA A 99 -13.01 -21.74 21.65
C ALA A 99 -14.51 -21.69 22.05
N SER A 100 -14.90 -20.66 22.79
CA SER A 100 -16.29 -20.44 23.24
C SER A 100 -17.26 -20.09 22.11
N ARG A 101 -16.81 -19.41 21.06
CA ARG A 101 -17.68 -19.09 19.90
C ARG A 101 -17.92 -20.31 19.03
N LEU A 102 -16.89 -21.14 18.82
CA LEU A 102 -17.02 -22.38 18.06
C LEU A 102 -17.97 -23.35 18.77
N ALA A 103 -17.91 -23.47 20.11
CA ALA A 103 -18.85 -24.28 20.89
C ALA A 103 -20.31 -23.84 20.67
N ARG A 104 -20.59 -22.53 20.71
CA ARG A 104 -21.93 -22.00 20.43
C ARG A 104 -22.44 -22.36 19.03
N CYS A 105 -21.57 -22.39 18.01
CA CYS A 105 -21.99 -22.83 16.68
C CYS A 105 -22.44 -24.29 16.67
N PHE A 106 -21.79 -25.18 17.42
CA PHE A 106 -22.18 -26.58 17.52
C PHE A 106 -23.49 -26.79 18.29
N GLU A 107 -23.71 -26.01 19.36
CA GLU A 107 -24.95 -26.02 20.15
C GLU A 107 -26.12 -25.51 19.30
N ALA A 108 -25.96 -24.33 18.69
CA ALA A 108 -27.00 -23.66 17.89
C ALA A 108 -27.39 -24.45 16.63
N ALA A 109 -26.49 -25.27 16.05
CA ALA A 109 -26.76 -25.98 14.81
C ALA A 109 -27.92 -26.99 14.91
N ALA A 110 -28.36 -27.38 16.11
CA ALA A 110 -29.44 -28.32 16.34
C ALA A 110 -30.84 -27.70 16.31
N ASP A 111 -30.94 -26.37 16.44
CA ASP A 111 -32.19 -25.60 16.44
C ASP A 111 -32.18 -24.62 15.26
N GLU A 112 -33.25 -24.59 14.47
CA GLU A 112 -33.29 -23.81 13.23
C GLU A 112 -33.16 -22.29 13.48
N GLY A 113 -33.85 -21.77 14.51
CA GLY A 113 -33.83 -20.35 14.83
C GLY A 113 -32.49 -19.90 15.42
N GLU A 114 -31.87 -20.73 16.27
CA GLU A 114 -30.53 -20.45 16.79
C GLU A 114 -29.45 -20.59 15.71
N ALA A 115 -29.60 -21.56 14.80
CA ALA A 115 -28.67 -21.79 13.70
C ALA A 115 -28.59 -20.60 12.73
N GLU A 116 -29.74 -20.02 12.36
CA GLU A 116 -29.80 -18.84 11.50
C GLU A 116 -29.12 -17.62 12.16
N ALA A 117 -29.45 -17.34 13.43
CA ALA A 117 -28.87 -16.23 14.17
C ALA A 117 -27.35 -16.37 14.32
N ALA A 118 -26.87 -17.58 14.65
CA ALA A 118 -25.45 -17.87 14.79
C ALA A 118 -24.71 -17.78 13.45
N LEU A 119 -25.31 -18.22 12.34
CA LEU A 119 -24.74 -18.07 11.01
C LEU A 119 -24.69 -16.59 10.58
N ALA A 120 -25.72 -15.80 10.87
CA ALA A 120 -25.72 -14.36 10.60
C ALA A 120 -24.62 -13.63 11.41
N GLU A 121 -24.43 -13.97 12.69
CA GLU A 121 -23.33 -13.45 13.52
C GLU A 121 -21.96 -13.80 12.92
N LEU A 122 -21.79 -15.07 12.52
CA LEU A 122 -20.56 -15.56 11.88
C LEU A 122 -20.23 -14.76 10.61
N LEU A 123 -21.24 -14.44 9.80
CA LEU A 123 -21.08 -13.77 8.52
C LEU A 123 -21.02 -12.25 8.61
N GLY A 124 -21.30 -11.65 9.77
CA GLY A 124 -21.25 -10.20 10.00
C GLY A 124 -19.96 -9.51 9.53
N PRO A 125 -18.76 -10.10 9.71
CA PRO A 125 -17.49 -9.57 9.17
C PRO A 125 -17.32 -9.69 7.64
N GLY A 126 -18.21 -10.41 6.95
CA GLY A 126 -18.21 -10.65 5.51
C GLY A 126 -17.64 -12.02 5.09
N PRO A 127 -17.68 -12.34 3.79
CA PRO A 127 -17.43 -13.70 3.27
C PRO A 127 -16.00 -14.22 3.45
N ARG A 128 -15.04 -13.35 3.85
CA ARG A 128 -13.69 -13.77 4.22
C ARG A 128 -13.66 -14.68 5.44
N VAL A 129 -14.68 -14.58 6.29
CA VAL A 129 -14.79 -15.37 7.53
C VAL A 129 -14.69 -16.87 7.28
N TRP A 130 -15.14 -17.35 6.11
CA TRP A 130 -15.05 -18.75 5.71
C TRP A 130 -13.63 -19.30 5.67
N LEU A 131 -12.64 -18.45 5.36
CA LEU A 131 -11.23 -18.85 5.29
C LEU A 131 -10.59 -19.06 6.66
N GLU A 132 -11.15 -18.44 7.70
CA GLU A 132 -10.75 -18.62 9.09
C GLU A 132 -11.58 -19.72 9.76
N PHE A 133 -12.89 -19.75 9.48
CA PHE A 133 -13.83 -20.76 9.97
C PHE A 133 -13.40 -22.18 9.59
N ASP A 134 -13.06 -22.41 8.32
CA ASP A 134 -12.68 -23.73 7.80
C ASP A 134 -11.52 -24.39 8.57
N PRO A 135 -10.31 -23.78 8.66
CA PRO A 135 -9.23 -24.36 9.44
C PRO A 135 -9.53 -24.41 10.94
N ALA A 136 -10.32 -23.47 11.49
CA ALA A 136 -10.69 -23.49 12.90
C ALA A 136 -11.52 -24.73 13.26
N ILE A 137 -12.57 -25.05 12.49
CA ILE A 137 -13.39 -26.25 12.69
C ILE A 137 -12.58 -27.52 12.41
N ARG A 138 -11.76 -27.53 11.35
CA ARG A 138 -10.91 -28.67 11.00
C ARG A 138 -9.89 -28.99 12.09
N ASN A 139 -9.31 -27.97 12.72
CA ASN A 139 -8.37 -28.16 13.84
C ASN A 139 -9.09 -28.53 15.14
N TRP A 140 -10.25 -27.92 15.40
CA TRP A 140 -11.10 -28.26 16.56
C TRP A 140 -11.46 -29.75 16.58
N THR A 141 -11.89 -30.27 15.43
CA THR A 141 -12.24 -31.69 15.25
C THR A 141 -11.03 -32.63 15.25
N ARG A 142 -9.80 -32.13 15.04
CA ARG A 142 -8.57 -32.93 14.97
C ARG A 142 -7.81 -33.08 16.29
N PHE A 143 -7.80 -32.06 17.15
CA PHE A 143 -6.85 -31.96 18.28
C PHE A 143 -7.43 -32.13 19.70
N ARG A 144 -8.75 -32.08 19.92
CA ARG A 144 -9.33 -32.46 21.23
C ARG A 144 -9.53 -33.97 21.31
N ARG A 145 -8.49 -34.71 21.72
CA ARG A 145 -8.59 -36.15 22.04
C ARG A 145 -9.07 -36.45 23.47
N HIS A 146 -9.14 -35.47 24.37
CA HIS A 146 -9.60 -35.66 25.75
C HIS A 146 -10.47 -34.48 26.23
N GLY A 147 -11.77 -34.70 26.44
CA GLY A 147 -12.68 -33.72 27.06
C GLY A 147 -14.05 -33.59 26.38
N THR A 148 -14.92 -34.57 26.64
CA THR A 148 -16.41 -34.58 26.61
C THR A 148 -17.24 -34.24 25.36
N ASP A 149 -16.72 -33.65 24.29
CA ASP A 149 -17.50 -33.48 23.05
C ASP A 149 -16.87 -34.21 21.87
N LEU A 150 -17.14 -35.51 21.81
CA LEU A 150 -17.47 -36.14 20.53
C LEU A 150 -18.72 -35.42 19.99
N ALA A 151 -18.57 -34.24 19.39
CA ALA A 151 -19.64 -33.63 18.61
C ALA A 151 -19.89 -34.49 17.36
N ARG A 152 -20.65 -35.58 17.55
CA ARG A 152 -21.45 -36.26 16.53
C ARG A 152 -20.69 -37.04 15.44
N VAL A 153 -19.68 -37.86 15.76
CA VAL A 153 -19.29 -38.93 14.81
C VAL A 153 -20.44 -39.94 14.76
N GLY A 154 -21.29 -39.86 13.72
CA GLY A 154 -22.47 -40.71 13.52
C GLY A 154 -23.83 -40.09 13.87
N ALA A 155 -23.91 -38.88 14.43
CA ALA A 155 -25.20 -38.21 14.57
C ALA A 155 -25.59 -37.54 13.23
N PRO A 156 -26.89 -37.52 12.90
CA PRO A 156 -27.37 -36.91 11.66
C PRO A 156 -26.90 -35.47 11.58
N ILE A 157 -26.50 -35.06 10.38
CA ILE A 157 -26.18 -33.67 10.08
C ILE A 157 -27.48 -32.89 10.23
N PRO A 158 -27.55 -31.86 11.09
CA PRO A 158 -28.73 -31.01 11.09
C PRO A 158 -28.90 -30.40 9.71
N GLU A 159 -30.10 -30.52 9.15
CA GLU A 159 -30.45 -29.98 7.83
C GLU A 159 -30.67 -28.45 7.91
N THR A 160 -29.76 -27.76 8.61
CA THR A 160 -29.70 -26.30 8.71
C THR A 160 -28.48 -25.79 7.96
N PRO A 161 -28.47 -24.54 7.47
CA PRO A 161 -27.31 -23.96 6.81
C PRO A 161 -26.04 -24.01 7.69
N LEU A 162 -26.17 -23.77 8.99
CA LEU A 162 -25.05 -23.86 9.94
C LEU A 162 -24.57 -25.31 10.12
N GLY A 163 -25.50 -26.27 10.19
CA GLY A 163 -25.19 -27.71 10.24
C GLY A 163 -24.39 -28.17 9.02
N PHE A 164 -24.82 -27.78 7.82
CA PHE A 164 -24.08 -28.03 6.58
C PHE A 164 -22.72 -27.32 6.56
N ALA A 165 -22.62 -26.08 7.04
CA ALA A 165 -21.35 -25.35 7.12
C ALA A 165 -20.33 -26.07 8.01
N LEU A 166 -20.74 -26.51 9.20
CA LEU A 166 -19.91 -27.27 10.14
C LEU A 166 -19.46 -28.61 9.55
N ALA A 167 -20.37 -29.32 8.89
CA ALA A 167 -20.06 -30.60 8.25
C ALA A 167 -19.12 -30.43 7.04
N LEU A 168 -19.32 -29.39 6.21
CA LEU A 168 -18.39 -29.03 5.13
C LEU A 168 -17.00 -28.68 5.68
N ALA A 169 -16.90 -28.03 6.85
CA ALA A 169 -15.63 -27.66 7.48
C ALA A 169 -15.01 -28.76 8.37
N SER A 170 -15.70 -29.89 8.56
CA SER A 170 -15.27 -31.01 9.40
C SER A 170 -13.90 -31.55 9.00
N GLY A 171 -13.13 -32.05 9.97
CA GLY A 171 -11.93 -32.86 9.73
C GLY A 171 -12.24 -34.20 9.06
N ASP A 172 -13.44 -34.75 9.26
CA ASP A 172 -13.88 -36.00 8.65
C ASP A 172 -14.32 -35.81 7.19
N GLY A 173 -13.64 -36.51 6.28
CA GLY A 173 -13.92 -36.46 4.84
C GLY A 173 -15.29 -37.04 4.47
N PHE A 174 -15.80 -38.04 5.19
CA PHE A 174 -17.09 -38.65 4.87
C PHE A 174 -18.24 -37.67 5.06
N ARG A 175 -18.23 -36.89 6.16
CA ARG A 175 -19.24 -35.85 6.41
C ARG A 175 -19.20 -34.74 5.35
N ARG A 176 -18.01 -34.38 4.88
CA ARG A 176 -17.87 -33.43 3.75
C ARG A 176 -18.50 -34.00 2.48
N ALA A 177 -18.28 -35.29 2.20
CA ALA A 177 -18.84 -35.96 1.03
C ALA A 177 -20.37 -36.06 1.10
N GLU A 178 -20.90 -36.42 2.28
CA GLU A 178 -22.32 -36.52 2.58
C GLU A 178 -23.05 -35.20 2.27
N VAL A 179 -22.55 -34.06 2.76
CA VAL A 179 -23.16 -32.75 2.47
C VAL A 179 -23.05 -32.36 1.00
N LEU A 180 -21.91 -32.64 0.34
CA LEU A 180 -21.75 -32.31 -1.08
C LEU A 180 -22.70 -33.10 -1.99
N GLN A 181 -23.20 -34.25 -1.53
CA GLN A 181 -24.20 -35.06 -2.23
C GLN A 181 -25.64 -34.76 -1.77
N HIS A 182 -25.80 -34.05 -0.65
CA HIS A 182 -27.10 -33.70 -0.11
C HIS A 182 -27.81 -32.66 -0.99
N PRO A 183 -29.08 -32.86 -1.37
CA PRO A 183 -29.79 -31.92 -2.26
C PRO A 183 -29.92 -30.52 -1.64
N GLY A 184 -30.17 -30.43 -0.33
CA GLY A 184 -30.36 -29.16 0.39
C GLY A 184 -29.16 -28.22 0.40
N VAL A 185 -27.93 -28.68 0.12
CA VAL A 185 -26.75 -27.77 0.09
C VAL A 185 -26.89 -26.68 -0.98
N SER A 186 -27.64 -26.98 -2.05
CA SER A 186 -27.84 -26.06 -3.18
C SER A 186 -28.99 -25.09 -2.97
N GLU A 187 -29.76 -25.26 -1.89
CA GLU A 187 -30.85 -24.37 -1.51
C GLU A 187 -30.34 -23.21 -0.65
N HIS A 188 -29.06 -23.23 -0.27
CA HIS A 188 -28.44 -22.26 0.62
C HIS A 188 -27.23 -21.56 -0.03
N PRO A 189 -27.45 -20.48 -0.82
CA PRO A 189 -26.40 -19.71 -1.49
C PRO A 189 -25.25 -19.26 -0.57
N VAL A 190 -25.57 -19.01 0.71
CA VAL A 190 -24.61 -18.65 1.75
C VAL A 190 -23.46 -19.65 1.94
N LEU A 191 -23.67 -20.92 1.55
CA LEU A 191 -22.70 -22.01 1.66
C LEU A 191 -21.81 -22.16 0.42
N TYR A 192 -22.13 -21.53 -0.70
CA TYR A 192 -21.39 -21.71 -1.95
C TYR A 192 -19.89 -21.37 -1.83
N PRO A 193 -19.47 -20.34 -1.06
CA PRO A 193 -18.05 -20.09 -0.83
C PRO A 193 -17.34 -21.25 -0.08
N LEU A 194 -18.03 -21.97 0.81
CA LEU A 194 -17.49 -23.17 1.45
C LEU A 194 -17.41 -24.36 0.49
N VAL A 195 -18.41 -24.55 -0.38
CA VAL A 195 -18.34 -25.56 -1.44
C VAL A 195 -17.14 -25.29 -2.36
N LEU A 196 -16.90 -24.02 -2.70
CA LEU A 196 -15.72 -23.60 -3.47
C LEU A 196 -14.40 -23.93 -2.74
N LEU A 197 -14.35 -23.82 -1.41
CA LEU A 197 -13.20 -24.29 -0.62
C LEU A 197 -13.00 -25.80 -0.66
N ARG A 198 -14.04 -26.59 -0.94
CA ARG A 198 -13.95 -28.06 -1.08
C ARG A 198 -13.43 -28.48 -2.44
N ALA A 199 -13.58 -27.65 -3.47
CA ALA A 199 -12.98 -27.92 -4.78
C ALA A 199 -11.44 -27.95 -4.74
N VAL A 200 -10.83 -27.39 -3.69
CA VAL A 200 -9.38 -27.43 -3.40
C VAL A 200 -9.01 -28.25 -2.15
N ASP A 201 -9.87 -29.18 -1.74
CA ASP A 201 -9.62 -30.05 -0.58
C ASP A 201 -8.39 -30.97 -0.80
N HIS A 202 -7.77 -31.45 0.28
CA HIS A 202 -6.65 -32.40 0.17
C HIS A 202 -7.13 -33.79 -0.29
N VAL A 203 -8.38 -34.16 -0.01
CA VAL A 203 -8.98 -35.45 -0.41
C VAL A 203 -9.49 -35.37 -1.87
N PRO A 204 -8.97 -36.20 -2.80
CA PRO A 204 -9.37 -36.15 -4.21
C PRO A 204 -10.87 -36.34 -4.46
N GLN A 205 -11.53 -37.24 -3.73
CA GLN A 205 -12.95 -37.54 -3.87
C GLN A 205 -13.82 -36.33 -3.51
N ILE A 206 -13.43 -35.57 -2.48
CA ILE A 206 -14.12 -34.35 -2.06
C ILE A 206 -13.98 -33.25 -3.10
N ARG A 207 -12.77 -33.10 -3.67
CA ARG A 207 -12.56 -32.17 -4.79
C ARG A 207 -13.44 -32.52 -5.97
N ALA A 208 -13.51 -33.78 -6.37
CA ALA A 208 -14.32 -34.21 -7.51
C ALA A 208 -15.80 -33.89 -7.32
N LEU A 209 -16.35 -34.19 -6.13
CA LEU A 209 -17.75 -33.87 -5.80
C LEU A 209 -18.02 -32.36 -5.82
N ALA A 210 -17.16 -31.56 -5.18
CA ALA A 210 -17.33 -30.12 -5.15
C ALA A 210 -17.20 -29.48 -6.53
N THR A 211 -16.20 -29.88 -7.32
CA THR A 211 -15.99 -29.39 -8.68
C THR A 211 -17.15 -29.74 -9.62
N ALA A 212 -17.76 -30.92 -9.45
CA ALA A 212 -18.96 -31.31 -10.22
C ALA A 212 -20.18 -30.45 -9.85
N LEU A 213 -20.28 -30.00 -8.61
CA LEU A 213 -21.39 -29.19 -8.11
C LEU A 213 -21.28 -27.71 -8.52
N LEU A 214 -20.06 -27.16 -8.56
CA LEU A 214 -19.80 -25.74 -8.75
C LEU A 214 -20.47 -25.09 -9.98
N PRO A 215 -20.46 -25.68 -11.19
CA PRO A 215 -21.10 -25.06 -12.36
C PRO A 215 -22.58 -24.73 -12.13
N ARG A 216 -23.32 -25.65 -11.49
CA ARG A 216 -24.73 -25.44 -11.14
C ARG A 216 -24.91 -24.33 -10.12
N LEU A 217 -24.05 -24.28 -9.09
CA LEU A 217 -24.13 -23.25 -8.05
C LEU A 217 -23.80 -21.86 -8.60
N ILE A 218 -22.79 -21.78 -9.46
CA ILE A 218 -22.41 -20.54 -10.14
C ILE A 218 -23.57 -20.04 -11.01
N ALA A 219 -24.18 -20.91 -11.82
CA ALA A 219 -25.32 -20.54 -12.66
C ALA A 219 -26.56 -20.08 -11.85
N ALA A 220 -26.73 -20.61 -10.62
CA ALA A 220 -27.81 -20.24 -9.71
C ALA A 220 -27.48 -19.03 -8.82
N SER A 221 -26.26 -18.49 -8.88
CA SER A 221 -25.82 -17.40 -8.00
C SER A 221 -26.36 -16.06 -8.48
N ASP A 222 -26.89 -15.26 -7.55
CA ASP A 222 -27.03 -13.82 -7.76
C ASP A 222 -25.67 -13.10 -7.62
N HIS A 223 -25.65 -11.81 -7.92
CA HIS A 223 -24.42 -11.00 -7.87
C HIS A 223 -23.81 -10.93 -6.46
N GLU A 224 -24.61 -11.00 -5.38
CA GLU A 224 -24.11 -10.98 -4.01
C GLU A 224 -23.42 -12.30 -3.63
N THR A 225 -24.06 -13.42 -3.96
CA THR A 225 -23.52 -14.77 -3.75
C THR A 225 -22.25 -14.96 -4.57
N PHE A 226 -22.27 -14.56 -5.84
CA PHE A 226 -21.10 -14.67 -6.70
C PHE A 226 -19.94 -13.78 -6.21
N ALA A 227 -20.22 -12.57 -5.70
CA ALA A 227 -19.20 -11.73 -5.06
C ALA A 227 -18.58 -12.39 -3.81
N ALA A 228 -19.39 -13.10 -3.01
CA ALA A 228 -18.92 -13.86 -1.87
C ALA A 228 -18.02 -15.03 -2.28
N MET A 229 -18.41 -15.78 -3.33
CA MET A 229 -17.59 -16.84 -3.93
C MET A 229 -16.27 -16.28 -4.46
N LEU A 230 -16.31 -15.15 -5.17
CA LEU A 230 -15.12 -14.49 -5.71
C LEU A 230 -14.15 -14.04 -4.60
N THR A 231 -14.69 -13.57 -3.47
CA THR A 231 -13.88 -13.21 -2.29
C THR A 231 -13.05 -14.40 -1.80
N VAL A 232 -13.64 -15.59 -1.78
CA VAL A 232 -12.91 -16.81 -1.40
C VAL A 232 -11.97 -17.25 -2.52
N ALA A 233 -12.43 -17.30 -3.78
CA ALA A 233 -11.68 -17.76 -4.94
C ALA A 233 -10.34 -17.03 -5.12
N CYS A 234 -10.33 -15.69 -5.05
CA CYS A 234 -9.10 -14.89 -5.19
C CYS A 234 -8.00 -15.24 -4.16
N ARG A 235 -8.35 -15.92 -3.06
CA ARG A 235 -7.42 -16.32 -2.00
C ARG A 235 -6.97 -17.76 -2.11
N LEU A 236 -7.58 -18.54 -3.01
CA LEU A 236 -7.16 -19.90 -3.34
C LEU A 236 -6.11 -19.96 -4.44
N GLN A 237 -5.78 -18.83 -5.09
CA GLN A 237 -4.87 -18.75 -6.25
C GLN A 237 -3.51 -19.45 -6.08
N HIS A 238 -3.01 -19.59 -4.85
CA HIS A 238 -1.72 -20.24 -4.56
C HIS A 238 -1.86 -21.63 -3.94
N ARG A 239 -3.09 -22.14 -3.77
CA ARG A 239 -3.31 -23.48 -3.24
C ARG A 239 -3.08 -24.51 -4.34
N ALA A 240 -2.51 -25.64 -3.95
CA ALA A 240 -2.45 -26.81 -4.81
C ALA A 240 -3.86 -27.17 -5.30
N HIS A 241 -3.99 -27.54 -6.57
CA HIS A 241 -5.25 -27.93 -7.22
C HIS A 241 -6.30 -26.83 -7.39
N ALA A 242 -5.98 -25.55 -7.16
CA ALA A 242 -6.93 -24.46 -7.35
C ALA A 242 -7.25 -24.15 -8.82
N ALA A 243 -6.32 -24.42 -9.75
CA ALA A 243 -6.45 -23.98 -11.14
C ALA A 243 -7.80 -24.34 -11.80
N PRO A 244 -8.28 -25.60 -11.79
CA PRO A 244 -9.56 -25.94 -12.43
C PRO A 244 -10.77 -25.18 -11.84
N THR A 245 -10.77 -24.95 -10.52
CA THR A 245 -11.82 -24.18 -9.85
C THR A 245 -11.78 -22.71 -10.24
N LEU A 246 -10.57 -22.15 -10.37
CA LEU A 246 -10.40 -20.75 -10.77
C LEU A 246 -10.78 -20.55 -12.23
N ASP A 247 -10.50 -21.53 -13.10
CA ASP A 247 -10.92 -21.50 -14.51
C ASP A 247 -12.45 -21.42 -14.63
N LEU A 248 -13.21 -22.17 -13.81
CA LEU A 248 -14.67 -22.07 -13.76
C LEU A 248 -15.15 -20.68 -13.33
N ILE A 249 -14.51 -20.07 -12.32
CA ILE A 249 -14.85 -18.72 -11.85
C ILE A 249 -14.51 -17.66 -12.90
N LEU A 250 -13.38 -17.79 -13.58
CA LEU A 250 -12.96 -16.89 -14.64
C LEU A 250 -13.88 -16.99 -15.87
N ALA A 251 -14.30 -18.20 -16.26
CA ALA A 251 -15.29 -18.39 -17.32
C ALA A 251 -16.63 -17.72 -16.96
N ALA A 252 -17.13 -17.95 -15.75
CA ALA A 252 -18.37 -17.35 -15.28
C ALA A 252 -18.30 -15.81 -15.20
N LEU A 253 -17.15 -15.25 -14.81
CA LEU A 253 -16.92 -13.80 -14.88
C LEU A 253 -16.97 -13.27 -16.32
N GLY A 254 -16.44 -14.03 -17.29
CA GLY A 254 -16.51 -13.68 -18.70
C GLY A 254 -17.94 -13.68 -19.26
N GLU A 255 -18.78 -14.61 -18.81
CA GLU A 255 -20.17 -14.75 -19.24
C GLU A 255 -21.16 -13.83 -18.49
N SER A 256 -20.76 -13.29 -17.33
CA SER A 256 -21.60 -12.41 -16.52
C SER A 256 -21.98 -11.11 -17.26
N ALA A 257 -23.16 -10.56 -17.00
CA ALA A 257 -23.58 -9.27 -17.56
C ALA A 257 -22.76 -8.09 -16.99
N ASP A 258 -22.62 -7.01 -17.77
CA ASP A 258 -21.84 -5.83 -17.34
C ASP A 258 -22.38 -5.21 -16.05
N ASP A 259 -23.71 -5.13 -15.90
CA ASP A 259 -24.35 -4.54 -14.73
C ASP A 259 -24.07 -5.35 -13.45
N ASP A 260 -24.03 -6.68 -13.55
CA ASP A 260 -23.68 -7.56 -12.42
C ASP A 260 -22.21 -7.39 -12.03
N LEU A 261 -21.31 -7.36 -13.01
CA LEU A 261 -19.89 -7.14 -12.77
C LEU A 261 -19.62 -5.76 -12.15
N LEU A 262 -20.36 -4.72 -12.57
CA LEU A 262 -20.29 -3.38 -11.97
C LEU A 262 -20.82 -3.38 -10.53
N ALA A 263 -21.89 -4.13 -10.24
CA ALA A 263 -22.41 -4.30 -8.87
C ALA A 263 -21.40 -5.02 -7.97
N ILE A 264 -20.78 -6.10 -8.47
CA ILE A 264 -19.71 -6.83 -7.79
C ILE A 264 -18.53 -5.90 -7.52
N LEU A 265 -18.07 -5.14 -8.52
CA LEU A 265 -16.98 -4.17 -8.38
C LEU A 265 -17.26 -3.13 -7.29
N ALA A 266 -18.50 -2.63 -7.22
CA ALA A 266 -18.93 -1.60 -6.28
C ALA A 266 -18.97 -2.09 -4.82
N ARG A 267 -19.24 -3.38 -4.58
CA ARG A 267 -19.42 -3.98 -3.24
C ARG A 267 -18.22 -4.81 -2.77
N SER A 268 -17.36 -5.23 -3.69
CA SER A 268 -16.23 -6.10 -3.41
C SER A 268 -15.08 -5.44 -2.65
N ASP A 269 -14.25 -6.30 -2.07
CA ASP A 269 -12.93 -5.93 -1.59
C ASP A 269 -11.93 -5.70 -2.75
N GLY A 270 -10.74 -5.19 -2.45
CA GLY A 270 -9.76 -4.85 -3.48
C GLY A 270 -9.31 -6.01 -4.38
N ARG A 271 -9.31 -7.27 -3.92
CA ARG A 271 -8.89 -8.42 -4.76
C ARG A 271 -10.02 -8.88 -5.68
N SER A 272 -11.22 -9.02 -5.14
CA SER A 272 -12.40 -9.41 -5.92
C SER A 272 -12.80 -8.34 -6.93
N ALA A 273 -12.67 -7.06 -6.55
CA ALA A 273 -12.87 -5.94 -7.48
C ALA A 273 -11.88 -5.98 -8.66
N ARG A 274 -10.64 -6.48 -8.48
CA ARG A 274 -9.69 -6.64 -9.60
C ARG A 274 -10.14 -7.69 -10.59
N TRP A 275 -10.66 -8.84 -10.12
CA TRP A 275 -11.11 -9.91 -11.00
C TRP A 275 -12.35 -9.49 -11.80
N ALA A 276 -13.35 -8.89 -11.13
CA ALA A 276 -14.51 -8.32 -11.81
C ALA A 276 -14.13 -7.19 -12.78
N GLY A 277 -13.22 -6.30 -12.36
CA GLY A 277 -12.70 -5.24 -13.22
C GLY A 277 -11.94 -5.79 -14.43
N GLN A 278 -11.14 -6.85 -14.26
CA GLN A 278 -10.44 -7.50 -15.35
C GLN A 278 -11.40 -8.11 -16.36
N ALA A 279 -12.47 -8.77 -15.90
CA ALA A 279 -13.52 -9.32 -16.77
C ALA A 279 -14.27 -8.22 -17.56
N LEU A 280 -14.54 -7.07 -16.93
CA LEU A 280 -15.09 -5.90 -17.60
C LEU A 280 -14.14 -5.26 -18.62
N MET A 281 -12.83 -5.38 -18.41
CA MET A 281 -11.82 -4.84 -19.32
C MET A 281 -11.49 -5.81 -20.46
N SER A 282 -11.64 -7.12 -20.26
CA SER A 282 -11.57 -8.08 -21.36
C SER A 282 -12.63 -7.73 -22.41
N GLU A 283 -12.27 -7.91 -23.68
CA GLU A 283 -13.15 -7.64 -24.83
C GLU A 283 -13.62 -6.18 -24.95
N ARG A 284 -13.02 -5.23 -24.21
CA ARG A 284 -13.35 -3.79 -24.26
C ARG A 284 -14.82 -3.49 -23.94
N ARG A 285 -15.43 -4.26 -23.02
CA ARG A 285 -16.83 -4.10 -22.61
C ARG A 285 -17.13 -2.74 -21.96
N LEU A 286 -16.13 -2.12 -21.32
CA LEU A 286 -16.29 -0.80 -20.72
C LEU A 286 -16.10 0.38 -21.71
N PRO A 287 -17.07 1.31 -21.83
CA PRO A 287 -16.86 2.58 -22.52
C PRO A 287 -15.82 3.46 -21.82
N VAL A 288 -15.19 4.34 -22.61
CA VAL A 288 -14.17 5.32 -22.18
C VAL A 288 -14.56 6.09 -20.92
N ARG A 289 -15.83 6.51 -20.80
CA ARG A 289 -16.33 7.25 -19.63
C ARG A 289 -16.24 6.42 -18.34
N GLN A 290 -16.57 5.13 -18.40
CA GLN A 290 -16.52 4.25 -17.23
C GLN A 290 -15.08 3.91 -16.86
N LEU A 291 -14.21 3.63 -17.84
CA LEU A 291 -12.77 3.45 -17.60
C LEU A 291 -12.16 4.68 -16.91
N SER A 292 -12.50 5.88 -17.37
CA SER A 292 -12.00 7.14 -16.79
C SER A 292 -12.51 7.33 -15.36
N ALA A 293 -13.78 7.00 -15.10
CA ALA A 293 -14.36 7.07 -13.76
C ALA A 293 -13.71 6.09 -12.78
N ILE A 294 -13.38 4.87 -13.22
CA ILE A 294 -12.67 3.89 -12.39
C ILE A 294 -11.24 4.36 -12.12
N ALA A 295 -10.50 4.76 -13.17
CA ALA A 295 -9.12 5.22 -13.07
C ALA A 295 -8.95 6.43 -12.13
N THR A 296 -9.92 7.35 -12.12
CA THR A 296 -9.86 8.58 -11.29
C THR A 296 -10.60 8.47 -9.95
N GLY A 297 -11.36 7.39 -9.76
CA GLY A 297 -12.25 7.17 -8.61
C GLY A 297 -11.56 6.77 -7.31
N ARG A 298 -12.27 5.99 -6.48
CA ARG A 298 -11.75 5.40 -5.24
C ARG A 298 -11.81 3.88 -5.31
N PHE A 299 -11.01 3.33 -6.20
CA PHE A 299 -10.88 1.89 -6.39
C PHE A 299 -9.49 1.43 -5.97
N ASP A 300 -9.26 0.12 -6.03
CA ASP A 300 -7.94 -0.46 -5.81
C ASP A 300 -6.91 0.09 -6.81
N ASP A 301 -5.72 0.46 -6.33
CA ASP A 301 -4.69 1.14 -7.13
C ASP A 301 -4.30 0.38 -8.41
N GLN A 302 -4.31 -0.96 -8.39
CA GLN A 302 -3.98 -1.78 -9.57
C GLN A 302 -5.08 -1.73 -10.62
N LEU A 303 -6.34 -1.75 -10.18
CA LEU A 303 -7.48 -1.60 -11.08
C LEU A 303 -7.48 -0.20 -11.71
N GLN A 304 -7.19 0.84 -10.93
CA GLN A 304 -7.11 2.21 -11.44
C GLN A 304 -6.03 2.36 -12.51
N GLU A 305 -4.84 1.81 -12.24
CA GLU A 305 -3.72 1.77 -13.18
C GLU A 305 -4.10 1.02 -14.46
N ARG A 306 -4.69 -0.17 -14.35
CA ARG A 306 -5.09 -0.96 -15.52
C ARG A 306 -6.11 -0.23 -16.40
N CYS A 307 -7.12 0.42 -15.80
CA CYS A 307 -8.07 1.23 -16.58
C CYS A 307 -7.38 2.40 -17.28
N ALA A 308 -6.38 3.03 -16.65
CA ALA A 308 -5.60 4.11 -17.27
C ALA A 308 -4.72 3.60 -18.42
N GLU A 309 -4.13 2.41 -18.28
CA GLU A 309 -3.38 1.74 -19.36
C GLU A 309 -4.28 1.39 -20.55
N THR A 310 -5.45 0.78 -20.30
CA THR A 310 -6.42 0.47 -21.36
C THR A 310 -6.88 1.74 -22.09
N LEU A 311 -7.12 2.83 -21.36
CA LEU A 311 -7.41 4.14 -21.98
C LEU A 311 -6.25 4.65 -22.82
N ALA A 312 -5.00 4.50 -22.36
CA ALA A 312 -3.81 4.90 -23.12
C ALA A 312 -3.64 4.06 -24.40
N GLU A 313 -3.87 2.74 -24.33
CA GLU A 313 -3.86 1.85 -25.50
C GLU A 313 -4.94 2.22 -26.50
N GLN A 314 -6.17 2.50 -26.03
CA GLN A 314 -7.27 2.96 -26.89
C GLN A 314 -6.95 4.30 -27.54
N ALA A 315 -6.48 5.28 -26.77
CA ALA A 315 -6.05 6.60 -27.24
C ALA A 315 -4.96 6.50 -28.31
N LEU A 316 -3.96 5.63 -28.12
CA LEU A 316 -2.90 5.38 -29.10
C LEU A 316 -3.44 4.76 -30.39
N SER A 317 -4.28 3.72 -30.28
CA SER A 317 -4.86 3.05 -31.44
C SER A 317 -5.75 3.98 -32.27
N GLN A 318 -6.47 4.89 -31.62
CA GLN A 318 -7.39 5.83 -32.25
C GLN A 318 -6.73 7.18 -32.58
N ARG A 319 -5.45 7.36 -32.21
CA ARG A 319 -4.74 8.64 -32.27
C ARG A 319 -5.51 9.82 -31.65
N ASN A 320 -6.20 9.56 -30.54
CA ASN A 320 -7.02 10.55 -29.86
C ASN A 320 -6.52 10.78 -28.42
N PRO A 321 -5.92 11.94 -28.10
CA PRO A 321 -5.38 12.22 -26.76
C PRO A 321 -6.45 12.62 -25.73
N GLU A 322 -7.66 13.01 -26.15
CA GLU A 322 -8.68 13.59 -25.26
C GLU A 322 -9.07 12.69 -24.07
N PRO A 323 -9.20 11.36 -24.21
CA PRO A 323 -9.48 10.47 -23.08
C PRO A 323 -8.45 10.50 -21.95
N LEU A 324 -7.21 10.94 -22.23
CA LEU A 324 -6.11 10.94 -21.27
C LEU A 324 -6.04 12.20 -20.41
N ARG A 325 -6.52 13.35 -20.94
CA ARG A 325 -6.47 14.63 -20.22
C ARG A 325 -7.18 14.59 -18.86
N PRO A 326 -8.36 13.95 -18.70
CA PRO A 326 -9.02 13.83 -17.40
C PRO A 326 -8.25 13.00 -16.35
N LEU A 327 -7.27 12.19 -16.77
CA LEU A 327 -6.47 11.36 -15.88
C LEU A 327 -5.29 12.12 -15.26
N LEU A 328 -4.87 13.24 -15.85
CA LEU A 328 -3.76 14.07 -15.37
C LEU A 328 -3.93 14.60 -13.93
N PRO A 329 -5.12 15.02 -13.45
CA PRO A 329 -5.33 15.40 -12.05
C PRO A 329 -5.57 14.21 -11.11
N ALA A 330 -5.45 12.95 -11.57
CA ALA A 330 -5.72 11.77 -10.74
C ALA A 330 -4.81 11.72 -9.51
N ARG A 331 -5.33 11.17 -8.40
CA ARG A 331 -4.57 11.05 -7.15
C ARG A 331 -3.45 10.03 -7.24
N SER A 332 -3.73 8.90 -7.91
CA SER A 332 -2.77 7.83 -8.15
C SER A 332 -1.67 8.31 -9.08
N ALA A 333 -0.41 8.20 -8.64
CA ALA A 333 0.74 8.54 -9.47
C ALA A 333 0.85 7.63 -10.68
N ARG A 334 0.44 6.36 -10.55
CA ARG A 334 0.49 5.39 -11.65
C ARG A 334 -0.46 5.78 -12.79
N VAL A 335 -1.68 6.20 -12.45
CA VAL A 335 -2.65 6.73 -13.41
C VAL A 335 -2.12 7.97 -14.13
N ARG A 336 -1.53 8.93 -13.39
CA ARG A 336 -0.90 10.11 -14.02
C ARG A 336 0.24 9.72 -14.95
N THR A 337 1.10 8.79 -14.54
CA THR A 337 2.20 8.26 -15.35
C THR A 337 1.69 7.61 -16.64
N SER A 338 0.67 6.73 -16.58
CA SER A 338 0.08 6.10 -17.78
C SER A 338 -0.52 7.13 -18.74
N ALA A 339 -1.27 8.10 -18.21
CA ALA A 339 -1.85 9.18 -19.01
C ALA A 339 -0.78 10.05 -19.69
N LEU A 340 0.23 10.49 -18.93
CA LEU A 340 1.33 11.30 -19.45
C LEU A 340 2.14 10.51 -20.49
N THR A 341 2.33 9.21 -20.27
CA THR A 341 3.02 8.33 -21.22
C THR A 341 2.25 8.23 -22.54
N GLY A 342 0.92 8.04 -22.49
CA GLY A 342 0.07 8.02 -23.68
C GLY A 342 0.13 9.34 -24.46
N LEU A 343 0.07 10.49 -23.77
CA LEU A 343 0.20 11.82 -24.40
C LEU A 343 1.56 12.00 -25.09
N ILE A 344 2.66 11.63 -24.43
CA ILE A 344 4.01 11.73 -25.01
C ILE A 344 4.15 10.82 -26.24
N ARG A 345 3.58 9.61 -26.21
CA ARG A 345 3.60 8.68 -27.36
C ARG A 345 2.75 9.17 -28.53
N LEU A 346 1.77 10.03 -28.27
CA LEU A 346 0.97 10.75 -29.29
C LEU A 346 1.60 12.09 -29.70
N ASP A 347 2.85 12.35 -29.29
CA ASP A 347 3.59 13.59 -29.53
C ASP A 347 2.85 14.85 -29.04
N GLN A 348 2.05 14.71 -27.98
CA GLN A 348 1.36 15.79 -27.28
C GLN A 348 2.22 16.30 -26.12
N PHE A 349 3.04 17.32 -26.37
CA PHE A 349 4.00 17.84 -25.38
C PHE A 349 3.52 19.05 -24.57
N GLU A 350 2.36 19.61 -24.93
CA GLU A 350 1.80 20.78 -24.26
C GLU A 350 1.51 20.48 -22.78
N GLY A 351 1.99 21.35 -21.87
CA GLY A 351 1.76 21.23 -20.43
C GLY A 351 2.57 20.15 -19.71
N ILE A 352 3.44 19.38 -20.39
CA ILE A 352 4.27 18.34 -19.74
C ILE A 352 5.18 18.94 -18.66
N GLY A 353 5.68 20.16 -18.88
CA GLY A 353 6.56 20.86 -17.95
C GLY A 353 5.97 21.03 -16.54
N ASP A 354 4.64 21.11 -16.41
CA ASP A 354 3.96 21.25 -15.12
C ASP A 354 4.17 20.03 -14.22
N PHE A 355 4.40 18.86 -14.82
CA PHE A 355 4.63 17.60 -14.12
C PHE A 355 6.08 17.40 -13.65
N LEU A 356 7.01 18.30 -14.02
CA LEU A 356 8.37 18.27 -13.49
C LEU A 356 8.41 18.48 -11.97
N THR A 357 7.41 19.16 -11.41
CA THR A 357 7.30 19.39 -9.96
C THR A 357 6.34 18.42 -9.26
N ASP A 358 5.92 17.34 -9.94
CA ASP A 358 5.07 16.32 -9.33
C ASP A 358 5.75 15.68 -8.11
N ARG A 359 4.95 15.35 -7.10
CA ARG A 359 5.39 14.67 -5.87
C ARG A 359 5.94 13.25 -6.11
N SER A 360 5.57 12.62 -7.21
CA SER A 360 5.99 11.28 -7.60
C SER A 360 7.20 11.32 -8.52
N ALA A 361 8.27 10.61 -8.14
CA ALA A 361 9.46 10.46 -8.98
C ALA A 361 9.15 9.82 -10.34
N ALA A 362 8.22 8.85 -10.39
CA ALA A 362 7.82 8.21 -11.65
C ALA A 362 7.14 9.21 -12.61
N VAL A 363 6.30 10.12 -12.10
CA VAL A 363 5.63 11.13 -12.93
C VAL A 363 6.64 12.16 -13.43
N ARG A 364 7.57 12.61 -12.57
CA ARG A 364 8.66 13.49 -12.99
C ARG A 364 9.55 12.85 -14.05
N ALA A 365 9.94 11.59 -13.89
CA ALA A 365 10.74 10.86 -14.87
C ALA A 365 10.02 10.78 -16.23
N THR A 366 8.71 10.52 -16.24
CA THR A 366 7.90 10.54 -17.46
C THR A 366 7.85 11.94 -18.07
N ALA A 367 7.72 13.00 -17.26
CA ALA A 367 7.75 14.38 -17.74
C ALA A 367 9.12 14.76 -18.34
N GLN A 368 10.22 14.37 -17.68
CA GLN A 368 11.59 14.55 -18.18
C GLN A 368 11.78 13.82 -19.52
N TRP A 369 11.27 12.60 -19.66
CA TRP A 369 11.27 11.88 -20.92
C TRP A 369 10.47 12.62 -22.01
N GLY A 370 9.29 13.14 -21.68
CA GLY A 370 8.47 13.94 -22.59
C GLY A 370 9.18 15.20 -23.07
N LEU A 371 9.86 15.93 -22.19
CA LEU A 371 10.65 17.11 -22.54
C LEU A 371 11.83 16.76 -23.46
N ARG A 372 12.56 15.68 -23.17
CA ARG A 372 13.64 15.20 -24.06
C ARG A 372 13.11 14.87 -25.45
N ARG A 373 11.93 14.24 -25.54
CA ARG A 373 11.27 13.93 -26.82
C ARG A 373 10.83 15.19 -27.57
N ALA A 374 10.48 16.25 -26.84
CA ALA A 374 10.22 17.58 -27.39
C ALA A 374 11.50 18.38 -27.71
N GLY A 375 12.70 17.78 -27.58
CA GLY A 375 13.98 18.45 -27.84
C GLY A 375 14.44 19.43 -26.75
N GLN A 376 13.87 19.35 -25.54
CA GLN A 376 14.20 20.24 -24.42
C GLN A 376 15.05 19.53 -23.37
N ASP A 377 15.88 20.30 -22.65
CA ASP A 377 16.67 19.80 -21.50
C ASP A 377 15.87 19.94 -20.18
N PRO A 378 15.49 18.82 -19.53
CA PRO A 378 14.82 18.89 -18.23
C PRO A 378 15.70 19.51 -17.13
N ALA A 379 17.03 19.32 -17.19
CA ALA A 379 17.93 19.86 -16.17
C ALA A 379 17.97 21.40 -16.25
N ALA A 380 18.09 21.97 -17.45
CA ALA A 380 17.95 23.41 -17.66
C ALA A 380 16.64 23.96 -17.08
N ARG A 381 15.52 23.26 -17.29
CA ARG A 381 14.24 23.67 -16.72
C ARG A 381 14.24 23.63 -15.19
N TYR A 382 14.83 22.63 -14.55
CA TYR A 382 14.97 22.63 -13.09
C TYR A 382 15.86 23.75 -12.56
N ARG A 383 16.94 24.12 -13.27
CA ARG A 383 17.78 25.27 -12.91
C ARG A 383 16.97 26.56 -12.91
N GLU A 384 16.16 26.80 -13.94
CA GLU A 384 15.25 27.95 -13.98
C GLU A 384 14.26 27.95 -12.82
N LEU A 385 13.64 26.79 -12.53
CA LEU A 385 12.65 26.66 -11.46
C LEU A 385 13.25 26.89 -10.06
N LEU A 386 14.55 26.61 -9.84
CA LEU A 386 15.21 26.88 -8.55
C LEU A 386 15.32 28.38 -8.24
N HIS A 387 15.32 29.24 -9.26
CA HIS A 387 15.36 30.69 -9.10
C HIS A 387 13.98 31.31 -8.81
N LEU A 388 12.89 30.53 -8.86
CA LEU A 388 11.53 31.02 -8.63
C LEU A 388 11.12 30.91 -7.15
N PRO A 389 10.91 32.02 -6.43
CA PRO A 389 10.68 32.01 -4.98
C PRO A 389 9.32 31.43 -4.56
N LEU A 390 8.36 31.32 -5.48
CA LEU A 390 6.99 30.86 -5.18
C LEU A 390 6.84 29.34 -5.16
N LEU A 391 7.83 28.60 -5.68
CA LEU A 391 7.77 27.14 -5.75
C LEU A 391 8.38 26.50 -4.51
N SER A 392 7.80 25.39 -4.07
CA SER A 392 8.44 24.55 -3.07
C SER A 392 9.76 24.03 -3.65
N PRO A 393 10.92 24.26 -3.00
CA PRO A 393 12.21 23.84 -3.55
C PRO A 393 12.33 22.32 -3.66
N LYS A 394 11.66 21.57 -2.79
CA LYS A 394 11.79 20.11 -2.67
C LYS A 394 11.62 19.35 -3.99
N PRO A 395 10.46 19.41 -4.70
CA PRO A 395 10.29 18.67 -5.95
C PRO A 395 11.26 19.11 -7.05
N VAL A 396 11.67 20.38 -7.06
CA VAL A 396 12.64 20.94 -8.00
C VAL A 396 14.04 20.35 -7.74
N ILE A 397 14.49 20.36 -6.49
CA ILE A 397 15.76 19.76 -6.05
C ILE A 397 15.79 18.26 -6.35
N GLN A 398 14.70 17.54 -6.06
CA GLN A 398 14.60 16.11 -6.36
C GLN A 398 14.73 15.83 -7.86
N GLY A 399 14.03 16.62 -8.68
CA GLY A 399 14.09 16.53 -10.13
C GLY A 399 15.46 16.85 -10.69
N LEU A 400 16.13 17.91 -10.20
CA LEU A 400 17.50 18.23 -10.60
C LEU A 400 18.47 17.09 -10.24
N GLY A 401 18.32 16.49 -9.07
CA GLY A 401 19.10 15.30 -8.69
C GLY A 401 18.80 14.06 -9.54
N GLU A 402 17.71 14.01 -10.31
CA GLU A 402 17.34 12.86 -11.17
C GLU A 402 17.93 12.95 -12.57
N CYS A 403 18.16 14.16 -13.08
CA CYS A 403 18.60 14.37 -14.47
C CYS A 403 19.76 15.36 -14.65
N GLY A 404 20.22 16.00 -13.58
CA GLY A 404 21.33 16.94 -13.60
C GLY A 404 22.70 16.27 -13.62
N GLN A 405 23.73 17.10 -13.57
CA GLN A 405 25.14 16.72 -13.62
C GLN A 405 25.90 17.24 -12.40
N ARG A 406 27.12 16.76 -12.15
CA ARG A 406 27.92 17.16 -10.96
C ARG A 406 28.07 18.68 -10.79
N ALA A 407 28.16 19.43 -11.89
CA ALA A 407 28.23 20.90 -11.85
C ALA A 407 26.99 21.57 -11.21
N ASP A 408 25.83 20.88 -11.21
CA ASP A 408 24.60 21.38 -10.60
C ASP A 408 24.60 21.27 -9.07
N ALA A 409 25.55 20.54 -8.49
CA ALA A 409 25.64 20.37 -7.04
C ALA A 409 25.69 21.72 -6.33
N GLY A 410 26.42 22.70 -6.87
CA GLY A 410 26.54 24.06 -6.30
C GLY A 410 25.20 24.78 -6.16
N LEU A 411 24.20 24.48 -7.00
CA LEU A 411 22.85 25.04 -6.90
C LEU A 411 22.04 24.40 -5.77
N VAL A 412 22.39 23.18 -5.37
CA VAL A 412 21.68 22.41 -4.33
C VAL A 412 22.29 22.61 -2.94
N VAL A 413 23.59 22.89 -2.84
CA VAL A 413 24.29 23.07 -1.55
C VAL A 413 23.55 24.01 -0.58
N PRO A 414 23.06 25.20 -0.96
CA PRO A 414 22.38 26.10 -0.02
C PRO A 414 21.18 25.48 0.71
N PHE A 415 20.54 24.47 0.11
CA PHE A 415 19.35 23.82 0.65
C PHE A 415 19.64 22.77 1.72
N VAL A 416 20.91 22.42 1.98
CA VAL A 416 21.27 21.55 3.11
C VAL A 416 21.06 22.21 4.46
N GLU A 417 20.97 23.55 4.50
CA GLU A 417 20.69 24.36 5.69
C GLU A 417 19.25 24.90 5.73
N ASP A 418 18.39 24.49 4.78
CA ASP A 418 17.00 24.97 4.70
C ASP A 418 16.25 24.68 6.02
N PRO A 419 15.42 25.61 6.53
CA PRO A 419 14.70 25.43 7.79
C PRO A 419 13.77 24.20 7.77
N ARG A 420 13.30 23.77 6.59
CA ARG A 420 12.39 22.63 6.43
C ARG A 420 13.20 21.34 6.27
N SER A 421 13.04 20.42 7.20
CA SER A 421 13.72 19.11 7.18
C SER A 421 13.49 18.28 5.91
N GLN A 422 12.32 18.43 5.26
CA GLN A 422 12.04 17.74 4.01
C GLN A 422 12.85 18.29 2.83
N THR A 423 13.20 19.57 2.85
CA THR A 423 14.05 20.21 1.85
C THR A 423 15.50 19.77 2.06
N ARG A 424 16.01 19.81 3.29
CA ARG A 424 17.35 19.29 3.62
C ARG A 424 17.55 17.85 3.19
N ALA A 425 16.59 16.97 3.53
CA ALA A 425 16.64 15.57 3.11
C ALA A 425 16.61 15.40 1.58
N ALA A 426 15.86 16.24 0.86
CA ALA A 426 15.88 16.24 -0.60
C ALA A 426 17.20 16.75 -1.17
N ALA A 427 17.80 17.78 -0.57
CA ALA A 427 19.09 18.33 -0.96
C ALA A 427 20.21 17.28 -0.84
N VAL A 428 20.33 16.63 0.32
CA VAL A 428 21.32 15.55 0.51
C VAL A 428 21.09 14.41 -0.48
N SER A 429 19.83 14.01 -0.72
CA SER A 429 19.52 12.96 -1.69
C SER A 429 19.88 13.37 -3.13
N ALA A 430 19.71 14.63 -3.49
CA ALA A 430 20.06 15.16 -4.81
C ALA A 430 21.58 15.28 -4.97
N LEU A 431 22.28 15.82 -3.97
CA LEU A 431 23.75 15.90 -3.94
C LEU A 431 24.40 14.52 -4.10
N ARG A 432 23.84 13.49 -3.45
CA ARG A 432 24.25 12.09 -3.65
C ARG A 432 24.17 11.66 -5.11
N ARG A 433 23.03 11.91 -5.77
CA ARG A 433 22.80 11.50 -7.16
C ARG A 433 23.61 12.30 -8.17
N LEU A 434 23.88 13.57 -7.86
CA LEU A 434 24.77 14.43 -8.64
C LEU A 434 26.26 14.07 -8.44
N GLY A 435 26.57 13.15 -7.52
CA GLY A 435 27.93 12.75 -7.20
C GLY A 435 28.73 13.89 -6.57
N ALA A 436 28.11 14.71 -5.72
CA ALA A 436 28.84 15.72 -4.95
C ALA A 436 29.67 15.05 -3.84
N GLU A 437 30.88 15.54 -3.60
CA GLU A 437 31.75 15.14 -2.49
C GLU A 437 31.81 16.29 -1.48
N LEU A 438 31.01 16.19 -0.43
CA LEU A 438 30.87 17.20 0.61
C LEU A 438 30.98 16.53 1.97
N ASP A 439 31.60 17.21 2.92
CA ASP A 439 31.55 16.79 4.32
C ASP A 439 30.18 17.13 4.91
N LEU A 440 29.34 16.10 5.02
CA LEU A 440 27.98 16.19 5.57
C LEU A 440 27.86 15.46 6.92
N LEU A 441 28.97 15.14 7.59
CA LEU A 441 28.98 14.41 8.86
C LEU A 441 28.09 15.10 9.91
N TRP A 442 28.12 16.43 9.97
CA TRP A 442 27.34 17.22 10.93
C TRP A 442 25.82 17.03 10.78
N LEU A 443 25.32 16.65 9.60
CA LEU A 443 23.89 16.37 9.39
C LEU A 443 23.45 15.01 9.97
N LEU A 444 24.38 14.17 10.47
CA LEU A 444 24.00 13.02 11.29
C LEU A 444 23.32 13.44 12.59
N PHE A 445 23.63 14.64 13.08
CA PHE A 445 23.03 15.23 14.28
C PHE A 445 21.75 16.01 14.01
N ASP A 446 21.23 16.00 12.78
CA ASP A 446 19.99 16.70 12.45
C ASP A 446 18.84 16.21 13.34
N PRO A 447 18.00 17.12 13.90
CA PRO A 447 16.89 16.73 14.75
C PRO A 447 15.83 15.90 14.02
N ALA A 448 15.76 15.96 12.68
CA ALA A 448 14.79 15.25 11.88
C ALA A 448 15.31 13.88 11.42
N PRO A 449 14.65 12.76 11.80
CA PRO A 449 15.05 11.41 11.40
C PRO A 449 15.10 11.17 9.88
N SER A 450 14.38 11.97 9.09
CA SER A 450 14.41 11.89 7.63
C SER A 450 15.74 12.36 7.03
N VAL A 451 16.38 13.37 7.63
CA VAL A 451 17.65 13.94 7.15
C VAL A 451 18.77 12.97 7.48
N THR A 452 18.90 12.60 8.76
CA THR A 452 19.91 11.66 9.25
C THR A 452 19.92 10.35 8.46
N ARG A 453 18.75 9.81 8.09
CA ARG A 453 18.66 8.59 7.27
C ARG A 453 19.31 8.77 5.90
N VAL A 454 19.02 9.88 5.21
CA VAL A 454 19.56 10.12 3.86
C VAL A 454 21.06 10.41 3.92
N VAL A 455 21.51 11.12 4.96
CA VAL A 455 22.94 11.40 5.23
C VAL A 455 23.71 10.10 5.48
N ALA A 456 23.16 9.18 6.29
CA ALA A 456 23.80 7.88 6.51
C ALA A 456 23.96 7.09 5.20
N VAL A 457 22.96 7.13 4.30
CA VAL A 457 23.11 6.50 2.98
C VAL A 457 24.15 7.21 2.12
N TYR A 458 24.17 8.56 2.13
CA TYR A 458 25.18 9.34 1.42
C TYR A 458 26.60 9.00 1.88
N LEU A 459 26.84 8.95 3.19
CA LEU A 459 28.16 8.64 3.76
C LEU A 459 28.56 7.17 3.53
N ALA A 460 27.61 6.23 3.59
CA ALA A 460 27.87 4.82 3.31
C ALA A 460 28.27 4.57 1.85
N GLU A 461 27.69 5.32 0.91
CA GLU A 461 28.03 5.24 -0.52
C GLU A 461 29.30 6.04 -0.85
N SER A 462 29.68 7.01 0.00
CA SER A 462 30.94 7.73 -0.14
C SER A 462 32.13 6.85 0.26
N GLN A 463 33.28 7.04 -0.37
CA GLN A 463 34.54 6.38 0.04
C GLN A 463 35.11 6.97 1.35
N ALA A 464 34.35 7.80 2.07
CA ALA A 464 34.76 8.53 3.27
C ALA A 464 33.85 8.19 4.45
N LEU A 465 33.81 6.90 4.83
CA LEU A 465 33.10 6.48 6.03
C LEU A 465 33.65 7.23 7.27
N PRO A 466 32.78 7.68 8.19
CA PRO A 466 33.24 8.30 9.42
C PRO A 466 34.14 7.36 10.24
N PRO A 467 35.08 7.89 11.04
CA PRO A 467 35.93 7.10 11.90
C PRO A 467 35.12 6.18 12.82
N VAL A 468 35.62 4.95 13.00
CA VAL A 468 34.97 3.90 13.81
C VAL A 468 34.64 4.40 15.22
N GLU A 469 35.58 5.07 15.88
CA GLU A 469 35.39 5.54 17.26
C GLU A 469 34.29 6.59 17.38
N THR A 470 34.20 7.53 16.44
CA THR A 470 33.10 8.49 16.39
C THR A 470 31.76 7.78 16.26
N LEU A 471 31.65 6.75 15.42
CA LEU A 471 30.40 5.99 15.27
C LEU A 471 30.06 5.18 16.52
N ARG A 472 31.06 4.60 17.21
CA ARG A 472 30.87 3.87 18.46
C ARG A 472 30.32 4.76 19.57
N GLU A 473 30.89 5.94 19.73
CA GLU A 473 30.41 6.96 20.68
C GLU A 473 28.96 7.34 20.40
N LEU A 474 28.58 7.49 19.12
CA LEU A 474 27.20 7.79 18.74
C LEU A 474 26.24 6.63 19.02
N VAL A 475 26.68 5.37 18.87
CA VAL A 475 25.85 4.20 19.16
C VAL A 475 25.61 4.03 20.67
N GLN A 476 26.62 4.29 21.51
CA GLN A 476 26.53 4.07 22.95
C GLN A 476 26.06 5.31 23.75
N GLY A 477 26.15 6.50 23.17
CA GLY A 477 25.82 7.75 23.84
C GLY A 477 24.32 7.99 24.05
N SER A 478 24.00 9.06 24.78
CA SER A 478 22.62 9.53 25.05
C SER A 478 21.96 10.24 23.86
N GLN A 479 22.41 9.95 22.64
CA GLN A 479 21.92 10.59 21.42
C GLN A 479 20.47 10.17 21.11
N PRO A 480 19.70 10.94 20.33
CA PRO A 480 18.38 10.51 19.89
C PRO A 480 18.42 9.17 19.14
N ARG A 481 17.35 8.37 19.28
CA ARG A 481 17.23 7.03 18.69
C ARG A 481 17.62 6.97 17.20
N HIS A 482 17.22 7.96 16.40
CA HIS A 482 17.51 7.97 14.96
C HIS A 482 19.00 8.21 14.64
N VAL A 483 19.71 8.96 15.49
CA VAL A 483 21.16 9.18 15.37
C VAL A 483 21.91 7.89 15.70
N ARG A 484 21.58 7.25 16.83
CA ARG A 484 22.17 5.95 17.21
C ARG A 484 21.96 4.90 16.12
N ARG A 485 20.74 4.84 15.56
CA ARG A 485 20.41 3.93 14.46
C ARG A 485 21.24 4.20 13.21
N ALA A 486 21.45 5.47 12.84
CA ALA A 486 22.23 5.84 11.68
C ALA A 486 23.72 5.53 11.87
N ALA A 487 24.27 5.82 13.04
CA ALA A 487 25.64 5.46 13.40
C ALA A 487 25.84 3.94 13.39
N ALA A 488 24.88 3.17 13.92
CA ALA A 488 24.88 1.71 13.85
C ALA A 488 24.87 1.20 12.41
N THR A 489 24.09 1.82 11.51
CA THR A 489 24.12 1.48 10.07
C THR A 489 25.49 1.75 9.45
N LEU A 490 26.08 2.92 9.68
CA LEU A 490 27.40 3.26 9.14
C LEU A 490 28.51 2.36 9.69
N LEU A 491 28.46 2.03 10.99
CA LEU A 491 29.45 1.18 11.64
C LEU A 491 29.42 -0.26 11.09
N ARG A 492 28.25 -0.74 10.68
CA ARG A 492 28.11 -2.05 10.02
C ARG A 492 28.80 -2.12 8.65
N GLU A 493 29.05 -0.99 7.99
CA GLU A 493 29.78 -0.95 6.70
C GLU A 493 31.29 -1.11 6.87
N HIS A 494 31.82 -0.92 8.08
CA HIS A 494 33.25 -1.18 8.40
C HIS A 494 33.59 -2.69 8.47
N GLY A 495 32.62 -3.58 8.27
CA GLY A 495 32.85 -5.03 8.14
C GLY A 495 32.17 -5.88 9.20
N ILE A 496 32.33 -7.20 9.07
CA ILE A 496 31.56 -8.18 9.84
C ILE A 496 31.76 -8.09 11.36
N TRP A 497 32.98 -7.80 11.81
CA TRP A 497 33.28 -7.69 13.24
C TRP A 497 32.60 -6.47 13.87
N HIS A 498 32.52 -5.35 13.14
CA HIS A 498 31.75 -4.19 13.56
C HIS A 498 30.23 -4.45 13.51
N ARG A 499 29.75 -5.31 12.60
CA ARG A 499 28.34 -5.75 12.63
C ARG A 499 28.00 -6.54 13.90
N ILE A 500 28.88 -7.44 14.33
CA ILE A 500 28.74 -8.19 15.59
C ILE A 500 28.77 -7.22 16.78
N TRP A 501 29.74 -6.31 16.80
CA TRP A 501 29.85 -5.28 17.82
C TRP A 501 28.55 -4.47 17.94
N VAL A 502 28.02 -3.96 16.82
CA VAL A 502 26.77 -3.19 16.79
C VAL A 502 25.59 -4.00 17.30
N GLY A 503 25.48 -5.27 16.89
CA GLY A 503 24.42 -6.16 17.37
C GLY A 503 24.45 -6.33 18.89
N LEU A 504 25.64 -6.52 19.47
CA LEU A 504 25.83 -6.66 20.91
C LEU A 504 25.66 -5.33 21.66
N ALA A 505 26.08 -4.21 21.08
CA ALA A 505 25.91 -2.89 21.67
C ALA A 505 24.43 -2.47 21.71
N LEU A 506 23.69 -2.68 20.62
CA LEU A 506 22.26 -2.36 20.57
C LEU A 506 21.41 -3.30 21.42
N TYR A 507 21.89 -4.51 21.73
CA TYR A 507 21.16 -5.48 22.56
C TYR A 507 20.69 -4.90 23.89
N ASP A 508 21.53 -4.10 24.56
CA ASP A 508 21.20 -3.41 25.83
C ASP A 508 20.76 -1.96 25.63
N ASP A 509 20.41 -1.56 24.41
CA ASP A 509 19.92 -0.20 24.15
C ASP A 509 18.61 0.03 24.93
N PRO A 510 18.48 1.16 25.66
CA PRO A 510 17.26 1.46 26.42
C PRO A 510 16.01 1.61 25.53
N ASP A 511 16.18 1.87 24.22
CA ASP A 511 15.10 1.82 23.25
C ASP A 511 14.82 0.37 22.83
N THR A 512 13.67 -0.15 23.24
CA THR A 512 13.26 -1.53 22.97
C THR A 512 13.24 -1.90 21.48
N LYS A 513 13.00 -0.93 20.59
CA LYS A 513 13.01 -1.20 19.14
C LYS A 513 14.43 -1.36 18.60
N LEU A 514 15.40 -0.59 19.10
CA LEU A 514 16.83 -0.78 18.75
C LEU A 514 17.37 -2.07 19.35
N SER A 515 16.98 -2.41 20.58
CA SER A 515 17.31 -3.70 21.19
C SER A 515 16.79 -4.89 20.37
N LEU A 516 15.52 -4.86 19.94
CA LEU A 516 14.96 -5.88 19.04
C LEU A 516 15.66 -5.92 17.67
N GLU A 517 16.05 -4.77 17.11
CA GLU A 517 16.81 -4.69 15.86
C GLU A 517 18.19 -5.33 16.01
N GLY A 518 18.89 -5.06 17.11
CA GLY A 518 20.18 -5.68 17.46
C GLY A 518 20.06 -7.20 17.62
N LEU A 519 19.08 -7.67 18.38
CA LEU A 519 18.80 -9.09 18.60
C LEU A 519 18.49 -9.82 17.29
N SER A 520 17.58 -9.25 16.47
CA SER A 520 17.19 -9.85 15.19
C SER A 520 18.37 -9.90 14.21
N GLY A 521 19.19 -8.85 14.19
CA GLY A 521 20.40 -8.79 13.35
C GLY A 521 21.45 -9.84 13.73
N LEU A 522 21.70 -10.02 15.03
CA LEU A 522 22.63 -11.05 15.53
C LEU A 522 22.13 -12.46 15.23
N ASP A 523 20.85 -12.75 15.49
CA ASP A 523 20.26 -14.07 15.23
C ASP A 523 20.28 -14.41 13.73
N TYR A 524 19.89 -13.46 12.87
CA TYR A 524 19.97 -13.63 11.42
C TYR A 524 21.39 -13.94 10.96
N MET A 525 22.39 -13.17 11.42
CA MET A 525 23.79 -13.40 11.06
C MET A 525 24.28 -14.77 11.53
N CYS A 526 23.99 -15.14 12.79
CA CYS A 526 24.40 -16.42 13.37
C CYS A 526 23.73 -17.64 12.71
N ARG A 527 22.55 -17.47 12.10
CA ARG A 527 21.86 -18.57 11.40
C ARG A 527 22.24 -18.68 9.93
N TYR A 528 22.49 -17.54 9.26
CA TYR A 528 22.54 -17.50 7.79
C TYR A 528 23.87 -17.01 7.21
N GLN A 529 24.77 -16.41 8.00
CA GLN A 529 26.00 -15.77 7.49
C GLN A 529 27.31 -16.30 8.11
N VAL A 530 27.23 -17.26 9.05
CA VAL A 530 28.40 -17.81 9.77
C VAL A 530 29.39 -18.52 8.85
N ALA A 531 28.89 -19.24 7.84
CA ALA A 531 29.73 -20.04 6.94
C ALA A 531 30.65 -19.19 6.03
N SER A 532 30.44 -17.88 5.96
CA SER A 532 31.20 -16.95 5.10
C SER A 532 32.23 -16.08 5.83
N ILE A 533 32.46 -16.30 7.13
CA ILE A 533 33.33 -15.43 7.93
C ILE A 533 34.78 -15.94 7.87
N THR A 534 35.60 -15.34 7.00
CA THR A 534 37.05 -15.58 6.91
C THR A 534 37.88 -14.32 7.18
N ALA A 535 37.22 -13.20 7.51
CA ALA A 535 37.87 -11.91 7.72
C ALA A 535 38.74 -11.92 8.99
N PRO A 536 39.97 -11.37 8.93
CA PRO A 536 40.80 -11.21 10.12
C PRO A 536 40.15 -10.26 11.12
N ILE A 537 40.48 -10.41 12.39
CA ILE A 537 40.04 -9.55 13.48
C ILE A 537 41.24 -8.95 14.21
N ASP A 538 41.14 -7.67 14.52
CA ASP A 538 42.09 -6.97 15.39
C ASP A 538 41.97 -7.46 16.84
N ASP A 539 43.08 -7.49 17.58
CA ASP A 539 43.13 -8.07 18.92
C ASP A 539 42.39 -7.23 19.97
N GLN A 540 42.36 -5.90 19.82
CA GLN A 540 41.56 -5.04 20.69
C GLN A 540 40.07 -5.32 20.47
N LEU A 541 39.61 -5.36 19.21
CA LEU A 541 38.22 -5.68 18.88
C LEU A 541 37.85 -7.11 19.33
N ARG A 542 38.76 -8.07 19.20
CA ARG A 542 38.58 -9.44 19.70
C ARG A 542 38.34 -9.44 21.20
N GLY A 543 39.17 -8.75 21.97
CA GLY A 543 39.03 -8.64 23.43
C GLY A 543 37.70 -8.01 23.85
N GLU A 544 37.30 -6.92 23.17
CA GLU A 544 36.01 -6.25 23.39
C GLU A 544 34.82 -7.19 23.15
N LEU A 545 34.80 -7.90 22.02
CA LEU A 545 33.71 -8.83 21.68
C LEU A 545 33.65 -10.00 22.66
N GLN A 546 34.79 -10.56 23.08
CA GLN A 546 34.83 -11.59 24.12
C GLN A 546 34.26 -11.08 25.44
N ALA A 547 34.59 -9.85 25.84
CA ALA A 547 34.04 -9.23 27.04
C ALA A 547 32.51 -9.02 26.93
N PHE A 548 32.02 -8.59 25.77
CA PHE A 548 30.58 -8.45 25.53
C PHE A 548 29.82 -9.78 25.62
N VAL A 549 30.34 -10.84 25.01
CA VAL A 549 29.71 -12.16 25.05
C VAL A 549 29.76 -12.76 26.46
N ARG A 550 30.85 -12.53 27.21
CA ARG A 550 30.97 -12.98 28.61
C ARG A 550 29.96 -12.27 29.52
N SER A 551 29.88 -10.94 29.45
CA SER A 551 28.95 -10.15 30.28
C SER A 551 27.47 -10.42 29.98
N ARG A 552 27.14 -10.93 28.78
CA ARG A 552 25.75 -11.20 28.33
C ARG A 552 25.42 -12.69 28.27
N SER A 553 26.20 -13.54 28.93
CA SER A 553 26.09 -15.00 28.80
C SER A 553 24.69 -15.55 29.07
N ASN A 554 23.92 -14.91 29.97
CA ASN A 554 22.61 -15.40 30.41
C ASN A 554 21.43 -14.78 29.64
N ARG A 555 21.68 -13.77 28.78
CA ARG A 555 20.63 -13.07 28.05
C ARG A 555 20.63 -13.40 26.54
N LEU A 556 21.78 -13.82 26.01
CA LEU A 556 21.88 -14.35 24.64
C LEU A 556 21.31 -15.77 24.56
N HIS A 557 20.65 -16.10 23.46
CA HIS A 557 20.29 -17.49 23.15
C HIS A 557 21.54 -18.38 23.12
N LEU A 558 21.41 -19.62 23.61
CA LEU A 558 22.51 -20.57 23.76
C LEU A 558 23.26 -20.76 22.43
N ASP A 559 22.54 -20.97 21.33
CA ASP A 559 23.08 -21.17 20.00
C ASP A 559 23.84 -19.93 19.51
N THR A 560 23.23 -18.74 19.61
CA THR A 560 23.88 -17.46 19.25
C THR A 560 25.18 -17.27 20.04
N ARG A 561 25.18 -17.56 21.34
CA ARG A 561 26.35 -17.41 22.22
C ARG A 561 27.48 -18.37 21.83
N GLN A 562 27.17 -19.64 21.56
CA GLN A 562 28.16 -20.63 21.17
C GLN A 562 28.77 -20.28 19.80
N THR A 563 27.92 -19.91 18.84
CA THR A 563 28.34 -19.46 17.51
C THR A 563 29.26 -18.24 17.59
N LEU A 564 28.91 -17.21 18.37
CA LEU A 564 29.74 -16.01 18.53
C LEU A 564 31.11 -16.33 19.17
N ARG A 565 31.15 -17.17 20.22
CA ARG A 565 32.43 -17.59 20.82
C ARG A 565 33.31 -18.31 19.81
N TRP A 566 32.75 -19.30 19.13
CA TRP A 566 33.47 -20.04 18.10
C TRP A 566 34.00 -19.10 17.01
N LEU A 567 33.19 -18.18 16.48
CA LEU A 567 33.61 -17.20 15.49
C LEU A 567 34.77 -16.33 15.97
N ILE A 568 34.67 -15.75 17.17
CA ILE A 568 35.68 -14.84 17.71
C ILE A 568 36.99 -15.58 18.01
N ASP A 569 36.92 -16.82 18.49
CA ASP A 569 38.11 -17.60 18.89
C ASP A 569 38.83 -18.20 17.66
N THR A 570 38.10 -18.54 16.60
CA THR A 570 38.66 -19.11 15.36
C THR A 570 39.10 -18.07 14.32
N ALA A 571 38.70 -16.80 14.48
CA ALA A 571 39.08 -15.73 13.58
C ALA A 571 40.60 -15.54 13.52
N ARG A 572 41.15 -15.41 12.31
CA ARG A 572 42.59 -15.12 12.14
C ARG A 572 42.91 -13.72 12.68
N PRO A 573 44.04 -13.52 13.37
CA PRO A 573 44.46 -12.18 13.76
C PRO A 573 44.82 -11.35 12.51
N THR A 574 44.64 -10.04 12.57
CA THR A 574 45.20 -9.12 11.58
C THR A 574 46.74 -9.23 11.62
N ALA A 575 47.41 -9.39 10.47
CA ALA A 575 48.86 -9.41 10.45
C ALA A 575 49.39 -8.07 10.98
N ALA A 576 50.31 -8.11 11.94
CA ALA A 576 50.96 -6.90 12.45
C ALA A 576 51.68 -6.19 11.29
N SER A 577 51.24 -4.97 10.98
CA SER A 577 51.88 -4.06 10.02
C SER A 577 53.02 -3.30 10.65
#